data_AF-A0A929B6U3-F1
#
_entry.id   AF-A0A929B6U3-F1
#
_cell.length_a   1.000
_cell.length_b   1.000
_cell.length_c   1.000
_cell.angle_alpha   90.00
_cell.angle_beta   90.00
_cell.angle_gamma   90.00
#
_symmetry.space_group_name_H-M   'P 1'
#
loop_
_entity.id
_entity.type
_entity.pdbx_description
1 polymer ?
#
loop_
_entity_poly.entity_id
_entity_poly.type
_entity_poly.pdbx_seq_one_letter_code
_entity_poly.pdbx_strand_id
1 'polypeptide(L)'
;MHVFDSNTFRRVLGSFPTGVVVITATGSDGEALAMTVGSFMSVSLDPPLVGFLPSKTSSSWAAIRASGKRFGVNVLSNTQEDVCRAVAKRKTDKLVDFEWSRTEYGTPKLAESIAFIDCETESVYDGGDHEIVIGRVLALESMKTTLPLLFFRGGYGSFRPGSMAVESGIPGARLAELDVVRPHLERLSRHLSLEVTAMCRIDENLVTVAAAGTSKRSVRLQRVGRQVPFMPPIGGVFAAFGGPEAETEWLDNVHHDFDGSARQSYEQALNRVREAGFAVGIGHDSGKAIEGASVSANEDGSPHERRRLARVISDASEGFNTHELRPEEQYEFHSMTAPVFDADGACAFSLTVWGARGTIPGPDVLAIGDKLIRAAESCTADLQRAGRSR
;
A
#
# COMPACT_ATOMS: atom_id res chain seq x y z
N MET A 1 -43.42 12.24 -11.49
CA MET A 1 -42.41 13.01 -12.23
C MET A 1 -41.19 13.12 -11.32
N HIS A 2 -40.04 12.57 -11.71
CA HIS A 2 -38.84 12.66 -10.88
C HIS A 2 -38.37 14.12 -10.84
N VAL A 3 -37.98 14.60 -9.67
CA VAL A 3 -37.52 16.00 -9.45
C VAL A 3 -36.17 16.27 -10.14
N PHE A 4 -35.50 15.23 -10.63
CA PHE A 4 -34.21 15.26 -11.32
C PHE A 4 -34.16 14.15 -12.38
N ASP A 5 -33.33 14.33 -13.41
CA ASP A 5 -33.16 13.35 -14.48
C ASP A 5 -32.31 12.14 -14.05
N SER A 6 -32.47 11.02 -14.76
CA SER A 6 -31.78 9.77 -14.43
C SER A 6 -30.26 9.84 -14.56
N ASN A 7 -29.70 10.69 -15.42
CA ASN A 7 -28.25 10.82 -15.57
C ASN A 7 -27.67 11.59 -14.39
N THR A 8 -28.36 12.64 -13.92
CA THR A 8 -27.99 13.35 -12.70
C THR A 8 -27.99 12.42 -11.49
N PHE A 9 -29.05 11.60 -11.32
CA PHE A 9 -29.13 10.63 -10.23
C PHE A 9 -27.95 9.64 -10.25
N ARG A 10 -27.68 9.01 -11.41
CA ARG A 10 -26.55 8.06 -11.57
C ARG A 10 -25.19 8.71 -11.32
N ARG A 11 -24.99 9.95 -11.78
CA ARG A 11 -23.73 10.68 -11.59
C ARG A 11 -23.48 10.99 -10.12
N VAL A 12 -24.50 11.44 -9.39
CA VAL A 12 -24.38 11.74 -7.95
C VAL A 12 -24.10 10.45 -7.17
N LEU A 13 -24.90 9.40 -7.38
CA LEU A 13 -24.70 8.13 -6.68
C LEU A 13 -23.39 7.43 -7.06
N GLY A 14 -22.89 7.61 -8.28
CA GLY A 14 -21.58 7.11 -8.69
C GLY A 14 -20.40 7.73 -7.93
N SER A 15 -20.63 8.76 -7.10
CA SER A 15 -19.62 9.31 -6.20
C SER A 15 -19.48 8.53 -4.88
N PHE A 16 -20.35 7.55 -4.61
CA PHE A 16 -20.20 6.61 -3.52
C PHE A 16 -19.48 5.35 -4.03
N PRO A 17 -18.22 5.10 -3.68
CA PRO A 17 -17.49 3.93 -4.16
C PRO A 17 -18.06 2.65 -3.56
N THR A 18 -18.08 1.57 -4.34
CA THR A 18 -18.50 0.25 -3.87
C THR A 18 -17.41 -0.77 -4.12
N GLY A 19 -17.37 -1.81 -3.30
CA GLY A 19 -16.74 -3.06 -3.71
C GLY A 19 -17.49 -3.68 -4.89
N VAL A 20 -16.89 -4.69 -5.51
CA VAL A 20 -17.55 -5.47 -6.57
C VAL A 20 -17.61 -6.93 -6.16
N VAL A 21 -18.79 -7.52 -6.25
CA VAL A 21 -18.99 -8.94 -5.98
C VAL A 21 -19.66 -9.64 -7.16
N VAL A 22 -19.44 -10.93 -7.29
CA VAL A 22 -20.19 -11.81 -8.19
C VAL A 22 -21.06 -12.74 -7.36
N ILE A 23 -22.38 -12.59 -7.55
CA ILE A 23 -23.37 -13.53 -7.03
C ILE A 23 -23.38 -14.76 -7.94
N THR A 24 -23.22 -15.94 -7.35
CA THR A 24 -23.20 -17.21 -8.07
C THR A 24 -24.28 -18.16 -7.58
N ALA A 25 -24.76 -19.02 -8.46
CA ALA A 25 -25.63 -20.14 -8.11
C ALA A 25 -25.41 -21.29 -9.10
N THR A 26 -25.90 -22.48 -8.75
CA THR A 26 -25.82 -23.66 -9.62
C THR A 26 -27.16 -23.86 -10.31
N GLY A 27 -27.19 -23.75 -11.63
CA GLY A 27 -28.38 -23.99 -12.46
C GLY A 27 -28.78 -25.47 -12.51
N SER A 28 -29.90 -25.77 -13.17
CA SER A 28 -30.48 -27.12 -13.23
C SER A 28 -29.53 -28.18 -13.77
N ASP A 29 -28.67 -27.79 -14.70
CA ASP A 29 -27.77 -28.71 -15.42
C ASP A 29 -26.37 -28.72 -14.80
N GLY A 30 -26.22 -28.15 -13.59
CA GLY A 30 -24.95 -27.96 -12.92
C GLY A 30 -24.15 -26.76 -13.44
N GLU A 31 -24.70 -25.97 -14.37
CA GLU A 31 -24.09 -24.75 -14.90
C GLU A 31 -23.84 -23.71 -13.80
N ALA A 32 -22.73 -22.98 -13.89
CA ALA A 32 -22.42 -21.89 -12.97
C ALA A 32 -23.07 -20.59 -13.44
N LEU A 33 -24.15 -20.21 -12.77
CA LEU A 33 -24.83 -18.93 -12.96
C LEU A 33 -24.04 -17.83 -12.24
N ALA A 34 -23.97 -16.65 -12.86
CA ALA A 34 -23.21 -15.53 -12.31
C ALA A 34 -23.85 -14.17 -12.63
N MET A 35 -23.78 -13.25 -11.66
CA MET A 35 -24.21 -11.86 -11.78
C MET A 35 -23.30 -10.93 -10.98
N THR A 36 -22.71 -9.94 -11.65
CA THR A 36 -21.95 -8.88 -11.00
C THR A 36 -22.91 -7.91 -10.31
N VAL A 37 -22.64 -7.55 -9.05
CA VAL A 37 -23.35 -6.51 -8.33
C VAL A 37 -22.38 -5.61 -7.56
N GLY A 38 -22.65 -4.31 -7.57
CA GLY A 38 -21.97 -3.32 -6.72
C GLY A 38 -22.78 -2.94 -5.47
N SER A 39 -24.00 -3.47 -5.32
CA SER A 39 -24.96 -3.13 -4.27
C SER A 39 -24.87 -4.02 -3.04
N PHE A 40 -23.78 -4.78 -2.89
CA PHE A 40 -23.62 -5.71 -1.77
C PHE A 40 -23.39 -4.99 -0.45
N MET A 41 -24.00 -5.48 0.63
CA MET A 41 -23.94 -4.89 1.97
C MET A 41 -24.08 -5.95 3.07
N SER A 42 -23.44 -5.72 4.21
CA SER A 42 -23.78 -6.43 5.45
C SER A 42 -25.08 -5.87 6.03
N VAL A 43 -25.89 -6.73 6.66
CA VAL A 43 -27.22 -6.36 7.16
C VAL A 43 -27.33 -6.60 8.67
N SER A 44 -26.89 -7.76 9.14
CA SER A 44 -27.02 -8.14 10.56
C SER A 44 -25.89 -9.09 10.96
N LEU A 45 -25.50 -9.04 12.23
CA LEU A 45 -24.57 -9.98 12.84
C LEU A 45 -25.30 -11.18 13.47
N ASP A 46 -26.45 -10.95 14.12
CA ASP A 46 -27.27 -11.98 14.73
C ASP A 46 -28.77 -11.76 14.44
N PRO A 47 -29.40 -12.58 13.56
CA PRO A 47 -28.75 -13.61 12.74
C PRO A 47 -27.78 -13.00 11.72
N PRO A 48 -26.81 -13.76 11.19
CA PRO A 48 -25.85 -13.24 10.22
C PRO A 48 -26.51 -13.07 8.85
N LEU A 49 -26.69 -11.81 8.44
CA LEU A 49 -27.40 -11.45 7.20
C LEU A 49 -26.55 -10.53 6.32
N VAL A 50 -26.65 -10.77 5.02
CA VAL A 50 -26.10 -9.92 3.94
C VAL A 50 -27.20 -9.54 2.96
N GLY A 51 -26.97 -8.57 2.10
CA GLY A 51 -27.95 -8.18 1.08
C GLY A 51 -27.32 -7.67 -0.21
N PHE A 52 -28.10 -7.74 -1.28
CA PHE A 52 -27.78 -7.14 -2.58
C PHE A 52 -29.06 -6.75 -3.33
N LEU A 53 -28.92 -5.86 -4.31
CA LEU A 53 -30.05 -5.28 -5.03
C LEU A 53 -29.94 -5.57 -6.54
N PRO A 54 -30.54 -6.66 -7.05
CA PRO A 54 -30.59 -6.94 -8.48
C PRO A 54 -31.72 -6.16 -9.17
N SER A 55 -31.50 -5.75 -10.42
CA SER A 55 -32.58 -5.18 -11.23
C SER A 55 -33.64 -6.24 -11.52
N LYS A 56 -34.92 -5.84 -11.45
CA LYS A 56 -36.05 -6.70 -11.86
C LYS A 56 -35.98 -7.16 -13.32
N THR A 57 -35.20 -6.47 -14.15
CA THR A 57 -35.00 -6.80 -15.58
C THR A 57 -33.77 -7.67 -15.84
N SER A 58 -33.01 -8.04 -14.80
CA SER A 58 -31.80 -8.86 -14.93
C SER A 58 -32.15 -10.31 -15.26
N SER A 59 -31.76 -10.78 -16.45
CA SER A 59 -31.91 -12.20 -16.81
C SER A 59 -31.05 -13.13 -15.96
N SER A 60 -29.87 -12.66 -15.52
CA SER A 60 -29.02 -13.43 -14.60
C SER A 60 -29.65 -13.58 -13.22
N TRP A 61 -30.31 -12.54 -12.72
CA TRP A 61 -31.06 -12.64 -11.47
C TRP A 61 -32.25 -13.60 -11.60
N ALA A 62 -33.01 -13.51 -12.69
CA ALA A 62 -34.12 -14.43 -12.94
C ALA A 62 -33.66 -15.90 -12.93
N ALA A 63 -32.52 -16.20 -13.57
CA ALA A 63 -31.93 -17.54 -13.57
C ALA A 63 -31.46 -17.97 -12.17
N ILE A 64 -30.73 -17.11 -11.46
CA ILE A 64 -30.25 -17.39 -10.09
C ILE A 64 -31.44 -17.66 -9.15
N ARG A 65 -32.47 -16.82 -9.19
CA ARG A 65 -33.69 -16.99 -8.38
C ARG A 65 -34.44 -18.28 -8.70
N ALA A 66 -34.48 -18.68 -9.97
CA ALA A 66 -35.11 -19.94 -10.40
C ALA A 66 -34.30 -21.18 -10.01
N SER A 67 -32.98 -21.05 -9.86
CA SER A 67 -32.08 -22.17 -9.52
C SER A 67 -32.21 -22.67 -8.07
N GLY A 68 -32.82 -21.88 -7.19
CA GLY A 68 -33.09 -22.26 -5.81
C GLY A 68 -32.78 -21.15 -4.83
N LYS A 69 -32.67 -21.49 -3.54
CA LYS A 69 -32.40 -20.53 -2.46
C LYS A 69 -30.92 -20.28 -2.20
N ARG A 70 -30.03 -21.20 -2.63
CA ARG A 70 -28.59 -21.15 -2.34
C ARG A 70 -27.90 -20.23 -3.35
N PHE A 71 -27.05 -19.35 -2.83
CA PHE A 71 -26.19 -18.52 -3.66
C PHE A 71 -24.87 -18.22 -2.95
N GLY A 72 -23.80 -18.08 -3.73
CA GLY A 72 -22.49 -17.65 -3.26
C GLY A 72 -22.27 -16.17 -3.54
N VAL A 73 -21.52 -15.49 -2.67
CA VAL A 73 -21.03 -14.13 -2.87
C VAL A 73 -19.51 -14.18 -2.98
N ASN A 74 -18.99 -13.89 -4.16
CA ASN A 74 -17.56 -13.84 -4.44
C ASN A 74 -17.11 -12.38 -4.41
N VAL A 75 -16.38 -11.98 -3.38
CA VAL A 75 -15.83 -10.62 -3.28
C VAL A 75 -14.57 -10.55 -4.11
N LEU A 76 -14.56 -9.70 -5.15
CA LEU A 76 -13.50 -9.75 -6.16
C LEU A 76 -12.24 -9.00 -5.74
N SER A 77 -11.08 -9.54 -6.13
CA SER A 77 -9.79 -8.87 -6.06
C SER A 77 -9.59 -7.92 -7.24
N ASN A 78 -8.66 -6.97 -7.08
CA ASN A 78 -8.35 -5.95 -8.08
C ASN A 78 -7.82 -6.49 -9.41
N THR A 79 -7.43 -7.77 -9.47
CA THR A 79 -6.99 -8.45 -10.69
C THR A 79 -8.16 -9.07 -11.47
N GLN A 80 -9.36 -9.16 -10.89
CA GLN A 80 -10.52 -9.85 -11.46
C GLN A 80 -11.49 -8.90 -12.22
N GLU A 81 -10.97 -7.83 -12.82
CA GLU A 81 -11.78 -6.94 -13.68
C GLU A 81 -12.35 -7.69 -14.90
N ASP A 82 -11.58 -8.64 -15.43
CA ASP A 82 -11.96 -9.53 -16.53
C ASP A 82 -13.17 -10.41 -16.19
N VAL A 83 -13.26 -10.93 -14.97
CA VAL A 83 -14.43 -11.66 -14.45
C VAL A 83 -15.67 -10.78 -14.53
N CYS A 84 -15.59 -9.53 -14.06
CA CYS A 84 -16.70 -8.59 -14.12
C CYS A 84 -17.18 -8.34 -15.55
N ARG A 85 -16.23 -8.14 -16.46
CA ARG A 85 -16.53 -7.90 -17.89
C ARG A 85 -17.13 -9.12 -18.56
N ALA A 86 -16.68 -10.33 -18.20
CA ALA A 86 -17.26 -11.57 -18.70
C ALA A 86 -18.68 -11.78 -18.18
N VAL A 87 -18.90 -11.60 -16.88
CA VAL A 87 -20.20 -11.80 -16.23
C VAL A 87 -21.24 -10.75 -16.67
N ALA A 88 -20.81 -9.53 -17.04
CA ALA A 88 -21.70 -8.50 -17.58
C ALA A 88 -22.22 -8.79 -19.00
N LYS A 89 -21.57 -9.68 -19.77
CA LYS A 89 -22.02 -10.03 -21.13
C LYS A 89 -23.29 -10.87 -21.09
N ARG A 90 -24.16 -10.70 -22.09
CA ARG A 90 -25.32 -11.57 -22.34
C ARG A 90 -24.87 -12.83 -23.10
N LYS A 91 -24.14 -13.72 -22.42
CA LYS A 91 -23.67 -15.02 -22.94
C LYS A 91 -24.00 -16.12 -21.93
N THR A 92 -24.20 -17.34 -22.40
CA THR A 92 -24.14 -18.57 -21.59
C THR A 92 -22.69 -18.84 -21.16
N ASP A 93 -22.50 -19.65 -20.11
CA ASP A 93 -21.18 -20.06 -19.60
C ASP A 93 -20.23 -18.90 -19.27
N LYS A 94 -20.74 -17.95 -18.48
CA LYS A 94 -20.02 -16.72 -18.10
C LYS A 94 -18.70 -16.96 -17.35
N LEU A 95 -18.56 -18.14 -16.74
CA LEU A 95 -17.42 -18.53 -15.92
C LEU A 95 -16.51 -19.58 -16.59
N VAL A 96 -16.69 -19.87 -17.88
CA VAL A 96 -15.94 -20.94 -18.57
C VAL A 96 -14.42 -20.72 -18.60
N ASP A 97 -13.99 -19.46 -18.67
CA ASP A 97 -12.57 -19.09 -18.75
C ASP A 97 -11.94 -18.84 -17.36
N PHE A 98 -12.68 -19.10 -16.28
CA PHE A 98 -12.25 -18.79 -14.91
C PHE A 98 -12.26 -20.03 -14.02
N GLU A 99 -11.27 -20.13 -13.14
CA GLU A 99 -11.20 -21.21 -12.17
C GLU A 99 -12.20 -21.00 -11.04
N TRP A 100 -13.05 -22.01 -10.82
CA TRP A 100 -13.97 -22.06 -9.70
C TRP A 100 -14.16 -23.49 -9.21
N SER A 101 -14.56 -23.61 -7.94
CA SER A 101 -14.90 -24.87 -7.28
C SER A 101 -16.32 -24.81 -6.74
N ARG A 102 -16.93 -25.97 -6.50
CA ARG A 102 -18.25 -26.05 -5.86
C ARG A 102 -18.08 -26.23 -4.35
N THR A 103 -18.81 -25.46 -3.56
CA THR A 103 -18.79 -25.57 -2.09
C THR A 103 -19.63 -26.74 -1.58
N GLU A 104 -19.55 -27.00 -0.27
CA GLU A 104 -20.42 -28.00 0.39
C GLU A 104 -21.92 -27.65 0.28
N TYR A 105 -22.25 -26.36 0.15
CA TYR A 105 -23.62 -25.87 -0.07
C TYR A 105 -24.02 -25.86 -1.56
N GLY A 106 -23.12 -26.30 -2.44
CA GLY A 106 -23.39 -26.48 -3.86
C GLY A 106 -23.26 -25.21 -4.69
N THR A 107 -22.67 -24.12 -4.17
CA THR A 107 -22.54 -22.84 -4.88
C THR A 107 -21.15 -22.70 -5.54
N PRO A 108 -21.02 -21.97 -6.67
CA PRO A 108 -19.72 -21.72 -7.30
C PRO A 108 -18.86 -20.70 -6.52
N LYS A 109 -17.63 -21.09 -6.15
CA LYS A 109 -16.59 -20.28 -5.50
C LYS A 109 -15.41 -20.04 -6.44
N LEU A 110 -15.16 -18.77 -6.80
CA LEU A 110 -14.09 -18.31 -7.68
C LEU A 110 -12.74 -18.25 -6.94
N ALA A 111 -11.69 -18.88 -7.48
CA ALA A 111 -10.41 -19.10 -6.80
C ALA A 111 -9.67 -17.82 -6.35
N GLU A 112 -9.69 -16.77 -7.17
CA GLU A 112 -8.93 -15.53 -6.94
C GLU A 112 -9.72 -14.41 -6.22
N SER A 113 -10.88 -14.77 -5.65
CA SER A 113 -11.69 -13.84 -4.83
C SER A 113 -10.99 -13.55 -3.50
N ILE A 114 -11.17 -12.36 -2.94
CA ILE A 114 -10.60 -12.00 -1.63
C ILE A 114 -11.38 -12.62 -0.48
N ALA A 115 -12.69 -12.79 -0.65
CA ALA A 115 -13.55 -13.44 0.32
C ALA A 115 -14.70 -14.15 -0.40
N PHE A 116 -15.25 -15.15 0.27
CA PHE A 116 -16.40 -15.90 -0.19
C PHE A 116 -17.44 -16.05 0.92
N ILE A 117 -18.72 -15.94 0.58
CA ILE A 117 -19.83 -16.05 1.54
C ILE A 117 -20.92 -16.92 0.93
N ASP A 118 -21.19 -18.06 1.56
CA ASP A 118 -22.25 -18.97 1.17
C ASP A 118 -23.55 -18.59 1.88
N CYS A 119 -24.64 -18.46 1.11
CA CYS A 119 -25.89 -17.89 1.61
C CYS A 119 -27.12 -18.71 1.21
N GLU A 120 -28.16 -18.57 2.02
CA GLU A 120 -29.54 -18.92 1.66
C GLU A 120 -30.39 -17.66 1.56
N THR A 121 -31.27 -17.57 0.56
CA THR A 121 -32.24 -16.49 0.46
C THR A 121 -33.21 -16.53 1.65
N GLU A 122 -33.16 -15.50 2.49
CA GLU A 122 -34.02 -15.31 3.66
C GLU A 122 -35.31 -14.58 3.24
N SER A 123 -35.18 -13.46 2.52
CA SER A 123 -36.31 -12.65 2.09
C SER A 123 -35.99 -11.83 0.84
N VAL A 124 -37.03 -11.47 0.09
CA VAL A 124 -36.93 -10.61 -1.10
C VAL A 124 -38.02 -9.55 -1.00
N TYR A 125 -37.65 -8.29 -1.02
CA TYR A 125 -38.56 -7.15 -0.94
C TYR A 125 -38.59 -6.35 -2.24
N ASP A 126 -39.70 -5.65 -2.50
CA ASP A 126 -39.80 -4.69 -3.58
C ASP A 126 -38.97 -3.44 -3.26
N GLY A 127 -38.11 -3.02 -4.19
CA GLY A 127 -37.25 -1.84 -4.08
C GLY A 127 -37.38 -0.91 -5.30
N GLY A 128 -38.58 -0.78 -5.88
CA GLY A 128 -38.79 0.04 -7.08
C GLY A 128 -38.42 -0.72 -8.36
N ASP A 129 -37.39 -0.28 -9.08
CA ASP A 129 -36.89 -0.99 -10.29
C ASP A 129 -35.91 -2.14 -9.97
N HIS A 130 -35.60 -2.32 -8.69
CA HIS A 130 -34.79 -3.41 -8.14
C HIS A 130 -35.60 -4.23 -7.13
N GLU A 131 -35.10 -5.43 -6.82
CA GLU A 131 -35.49 -6.17 -5.61
C GLU A 131 -34.43 -5.95 -4.52
N ILE A 132 -34.81 -6.09 -3.26
CA ILE A 132 -33.88 -6.12 -2.12
C ILE A 132 -33.82 -7.56 -1.64
N VAL A 133 -32.71 -8.24 -1.92
CA VAL A 133 -32.50 -9.64 -1.54
C VAL A 133 -31.71 -9.68 -0.24
N ILE A 134 -32.24 -10.36 0.76
CA ILE A 134 -31.57 -10.63 2.04
C ILE A 134 -31.18 -12.11 2.07
N GLY A 135 -29.90 -12.38 2.33
CA GLY A 135 -29.34 -13.70 2.47
C GLY A 135 -28.92 -13.99 3.90
N ARG A 136 -29.26 -15.16 4.41
CA ARG A 136 -28.71 -15.73 5.64
C ARG A 136 -27.38 -16.40 5.33
N VAL A 137 -26.34 -16.02 6.04
CA VAL A 137 -24.99 -16.60 5.88
C VAL A 137 -24.94 -18.00 6.48
N LEU A 138 -24.39 -18.94 5.74
CA LEU A 138 -24.22 -20.34 6.13
C LEU A 138 -22.75 -20.65 6.43
N ALA A 139 -21.86 -20.11 5.60
CA ALA A 139 -20.41 -20.19 5.75
C ALA A 139 -19.78 -18.94 5.14
N LEU A 140 -18.62 -18.55 5.66
CA LEU A 140 -17.81 -17.48 5.09
C LEU A 140 -16.33 -17.80 5.23
N GLU A 141 -15.54 -17.33 4.27
CA GLU A 141 -14.10 -17.57 4.19
C GLU A 141 -13.39 -16.31 3.69
N SER A 142 -12.31 -15.93 4.38
CA SER A 142 -11.33 -14.98 3.85
C SER A 142 -10.30 -15.78 3.06
N MET A 143 -10.16 -15.51 1.76
CA MET A 143 -9.40 -16.37 0.85
C MET A 143 -8.03 -15.80 0.48
N LYS A 144 -7.99 -14.58 -0.06
CA LYS A 144 -6.75 -13.91 -0.51
C LYS A 144 -6.58 -12.59 0.23
N THR A 145 -5.33 -12.20 0.47
CA THR A 145 -4.98 -10.93 1.13
C THR A 145 -4.82 -9.76 0.16
N THR A 146 -5.15 -9.95 -1.13
CA THR A 146 -5.02 -8.93 -2.18
C THR A 146 -6.04 -7.80 -2.03
N LEU A 147 -5.77 -6.65 -2.67
CA LEU A 147 -6.66 -5.50 -2.61
C LEU A 147 -7.99 -5.74 -3.35
N PRO A 148 -9.11 -5.18 -2.88
CA PRO A 148 -10.41 -5.36 -3.52
C PRO A 148 -10.50 -4.63 -4.86
N LEU A 149 -11.34 -5.17 -5.75
CA LEU A 149 -11.87 -4.44 -6.90
C LEU A 149 -12.91 -3.42 -6.42
N LEU A 150 -12.76 -2.18 -6.84
CA LEU A 150 -13.69 -1.10 -6.57
C LEU A 150 -14.37 -0.64 -7.86
N PHE A 151 -15.60 -0.15 -7.71
CA PHE A 151 -16.31 0.59 -8.75
C PHE A 151 -16.58 2.02 -8.28
N PHE A 152 -16.13 2.99 -9.07
CA PHE A 152 -16.26 4.42 -8.74
C PHE A 152 -16.44 5.23 -10.01
N ARG A 153 -17.48 6.09 -10.05
CA ARG A 153 -17.80 6.99 -11.17
C ARG A 153 -17.81 6.31 -12.55
N GLY A 154 -18.29 5.08 -12.62
CA GLY A 154 -18.40 4.33 -13.89
C GLY A 154 -17.15 3.57 -14.31
N GLY A 155 -16.07 3.62 -13.51
CA GLY A 155 -14.81 2.91 -13.77
C GLY A 155 -14.48 1.88 -12.70
N TYR A 156 -13.67 0.91 -13.08
CA TYR A 156 -13.03 -0.02 -12.14
C TYR A 156 -11.75 0.59 -11.58
N GLY A 157 -11.43 0.23 -10.35
CA GLY A 157 -10.21 0.62 -9.67
C GLY A 157 -9.92 -0.32 -8.51
N SER A 158 -8.98 0.08 -7.65
CA SER A 158 -8.65 -0.68 -6.45
C SER A 158 -8.57 0.24 -5.26
N PHE A 159 -8.91 -0.30 -4.08
CA PHE A 159 -8.67 0.41 -2.84
C PHE A 159 -7.18 0.56 -2.64
N ARG A 160 -6.72 1.79 -2.44
CA ARG A 160 -5.34 2.06 -2.01
C ARG A 160 -5.41 2.71 -0.65
N PRO A 161 -5.10 1.99 0.43
CA PRO A 161 -5.06 2.61 1.73
C PRO A 161 -3.98 3.70 1.73
N GLY A 162 -4.27 4.87 2.31
CA GLY A 162 -3.27 5.93 2.52
C GLY A 162 -2.15 5.53 3.49
N SER A 163 -2.26 4.34 4.09
CA SER A 163 -1.30 3.69 4.97
C SER A 163 -1.47 2.18 4.79
N MET A 164 -0.55 1.51 4.07
CA MET A 164 -0.54 0.05 3.98
C MET A 164 -0.12 -0.52 5.33
N ALA A 165 -1.09 -1.12 6.01
CA ALA A 165 -0.91 -1.78 7.29
C ALA A 165 -0.87 -3.31 7.17
N VAL A 166 -1.53 -3.87 6.16
CA VAL A 166 -1.90 -5.29 6.19
C VAL A 166 -1.01 -6.16 5.31
N GLU A 167 -0.42 -5.65 4.24
CA GLU A 167 0.47 -6.44 3.35
C GLU A 167 1.97 -6.28 3.63
N SER A 168 2.39 -5.28 4.43
CA SER A 168 3.80 -4.94 4.58
C SER A 168 4.52 -5.66 5.72
N GLY A 169 3.85 -6.54 6.47
CA GLY A 169 4.43 -7.15 7.68
C GLY A 169 4.67 -6.15 8.82
N ILE A 170 4.16 -4.91 8.72
CA ILE A 170 4.32 -3.88 9.75
C ILE A 170 3.55 -4.33 11.00
N PRO A 171 4.23 -4.52 12.15
CA PRO A 171 3.55 -4.89 13.38
C PRO A 171 2.47 -3.86 13.75
N GLY A 172 1.33 -4.32 14.27
CA GLY A 172 0.21 -3.43 14.65
C GLY A 172 0.58 -2.28 15.58
N ALA A 173 1.59 -2.48 16.44
CA ALA A 173 2.17 -1.44 17.28
C ALA A 173 2.76 -0.27 16.47
N ARG A 174 3.53 -0.58 15.41
CA ARG A 174 4.12 0.42 14.50
C ARG A 174 3.06 1.21 13.74
N LEU A 175 1.91 0.61 13.46
CA LEU A 175 0.81 1.31 12.78
C LEU A 175 0.17 2.38 13.67
N ALA A 176 -0.03 2.08 14.95
CA ALA A 176 -0.58 3.07 15.87
C ALA A 176 0.40 4.24 16.12
N GLU A 177 1.70 3.98 16.02
CA GLU A 177 2.73 5.01 16.08
C GLU A 177 2.69 5.97 14.87
N LEU A 178 2.19 5.53 13.71
CA LEU A 178 2.09 6.38 12.52
C LEU A 178 1.14 7.56 12.68
N ASP A 179 0.10 7.43 13.51
CA ASP A 179 -0.81 8.54 13.82
C ASP A 179 -0.07 9.67 14.56
N VAL A 180 0.99 9.34 15.30
CA VAL A 180 1.88 10.30 15.95
C VAL A 180 2.89 10.87 14.95
N VAL A 181 3.46 10.05 14.08
CA VAL A 181 4.51 10.46 13.12
C VAL A 181 3.97 11.39 12.03
N ARG A 182 2.76 11.12 11.51
CA ARG A 182 2.21 11.77 10.32
C ARG A 182 2.10 13.30 10.43
N PRO A 183 1.60 13.91 11.53
CA PRO A 183 1.53 15.36 11.66
C PRO A 183 2.91 16.06 11.60
N HIS A 184 3.98 15.42 12.08
CA HIS A 184 5.34 15.96 12.02
C HIS A 184 5.83 16.03 10.58
N LEU A 185 5.62 14.95 9.85
CA LEU A 185 5.98 14.83 8.45
C LEU A 185 5.23 15.83 7.56
N GLU A 186 3.92 16.01 7.76
CA GLU A 186 3.10 16.99 7.04
C GLU A 186 3.51 18.43 7.34
N ARG A 187 3.88 18.73 8.58
CA ARG A 187 4.35 20.06 8.99
C ARG A 187 5.72 20.36 8.38
N LEU A 188 6.65 19.40 8.43
CA LEU A 188 7.98 19.56 7.82
C LEU A 188 7.87 19.75 6.31
N SER A 189 7.06 18.95 5.63
CA SER A 189 6.83 19.07 4.18
C SER A 189 6.29 20.45 3.80
N ARG A 190 5.27 20.96 4.52
CA ARG A 190 4.74 22.31 4.28
C ARG A 190 5.78 23.40 4.51
N HIS A 191 6.60 23.27 5.55
CA HIS A 191 7.60 24.29 5.89
C HIS A 191 8.75 24.33 4.89
N LEU A 192 9.15 23.18 4.34
CA LEU A 192 10.23 23.08 3.35
C LEU A 192 9.74 23.21 1.90
N SER A 193 8.44 23.04 1.65
CA SER A 193 7.89 22.86 0.29
C SER A 193 8.58 21.70 -0.46
N LEU A 194 8.96 20.65 0.25
CA LEU A 194 9.61 19.44 -0.26
C LEU A 194 8.80 18.19 0.11
N GLU A 195 9.02 17.11 -0.63
CA GLU A 195 8.47 15.80 -0.27
C GLU A 195 9.20 15.28 0.97
N VAL A 196 8.42 14.76 1.92
CA VAL A 196 8.94 14.10 3.12
C VAL A 196 8.32 12.72 3.24
N THR A 197 9.12 11.70 3.51
CA THR A 197 8.66 10.33 3.74
C THR A 197 9.05 9.84 5.13
N ALA A 198 8.25 8.95 5.70
CA ALA A 198 8.62 8.18 6.87
C ALA A 198 8.88 6.74 6.45
N MET A 199 9.96 6.15 6.94
CA MET A 199 10.27 4.73 6.73
C MET A 199 10.40 4.01 8.07
N CYS A 200 10.15 2.71 8.10
CA CYS A 200 10.51 1.84 9.22
C CYS A 200 11.22 0.58 8.69
N ARG A 201 12.00 -0.06 9.55
CA ARG A 201 12.61 -1.36 9.24
C ARG A 201 11.64 -2.49 9.54
N ILE A 202 11.55 -3.46 8.64
CA ILE A 202 10.77 -4.70 8.75
C ILE A 202 11.63 -5.81 8.17
N ASP A 203 12.07 -6.71 9.03
CA ASP A 203 13.04 -7.75 8.69
C ASP A 203 14.27 -7.13 7.99
N GLU A 204 14.64 -7.68 6.82
CA GLU A 204 15.75 -7.28 5.96
C GLU A 204 15.42 -6.07 5.05
N ASN A 205 14.27 -5.42 5.23
CA ASN A 205 13.81 -4.35 4.35
C ASN A 205 13.47 -3.07 5.12
N LEU A 206 13.55 -1.95 4.41
CA LEU A 206 12.99 -0.68 4.83
C LEU A 206 11.73 -0.43 4.02
N VAL A 207 10.65 -0.08 4.71
CA VAL A 207 9.35 0.16 4.10
C VAL A 207 8.96 1.62 4.31
N THR A 208 8.59 2.29 3.22
CA THR A 208 8.02 3.63 3.30
C THR A 208 6.58 3.55 3.80
N VAL A 209 6.32 4.10 4.98
CA VAL A 209 5.05 3.95 5.70
C VAL A 209 4.16 5.19 5.64
N ALA A 210 4.75 6.37 5.40
CA ALA A 210 4.01 7.59 5.18
C ALA A 210 4.77 8.54 4.23
N ALA A 211 4.03 9.44 3.59
CA ALA A 211 4.58 10.50 2.74
C ALA A 211 3.68 11.75 2.80
N ALA A 212 4.28 12.93 2.61
CA ALA A 212 3.58 14.20 2.47
C ALA A 212 4.33 15.13 1.53
N GLY A 213 3.56 16.03 0.91
CA GLY A 213 4.02 16.81 -0.22
C GLY A 213 4.08 15.99 -1.50
N THR A 214 4.47 16.65 -2.58
CA THR A 214 4.67 16.03 -3.89
C THR A 214 6.01 16.46 -4.42
N SER A 215 6.89 15.52 -4.75
CA SER A 215 8.12 15.85 -5.45
C SER A 215 7.84 16.13 -6.91
N LYS A 216 8.36 17.25 -7.45
CA LYS A 216 8.38 17.54 -8.90
C LYS A 216 9.30 16.58 -9.69
N ARG A 217 9.98 15.64 -9.01
CA ARG A 217 11.01 14.76 -9.56
C ARG A 217 10.55 13.32 -9.74
N SER A 218 9.57 12.87 -8.96
CA SER A 218 9.11 11.48 -9.01
C SER A 218 8.36 11.18 -10.32
N VAL A 219 8.70 10.06 -10.96
CA VAL A 219 8.03 9.55 -12.16
C VAL A 219 6.62 9.03 -11.84
N ARG A 220 6.29 8.82 -10.55
CA ARG A 220 4.94 8.48 -10.05
C ARG A 220 4.59 9.19 -8.74
N LEU A 221 3.30 9.42 -8.50
CA LEU A 221 2.79 10.23 -7.38
C LEU A 221 2.98 9.68 -5.95
N GLN A 222 3.44 8.43 -5.70
CA GLN A 222 3.47 7.88 -4.33
C GLN A 222 4.64 6.92 -4.02
N ARG A 223 5.31 7.16 -2.88
CA ARG A 223 6.38 6.32 -2.29
C ARG A 223 5.89 5.34 -1.20
N VAL A 224 4.67 5.49 -0.68
CA VAL A 224 4.15 4.65 0.43
C VAL A 224 3.98 3.19 -0.01
N GLY A 225 4.30 2.24 0.89
CA GLY A 225 4.31 0.80 0.65
C GLY A 225 5.59 0.28 0.00
N ARG A 226 6.44 1.18 -0.51
CA ARG A 226 7.67 0.83 -1.22
C ARG A 226 8.70 0.23 -0.28
N GLN A 227 9.22 -0.92 -0.67
CA GLN A 227 10.26 -1.66 0.02
C GLN A 227 11.61 -1.47 -0.68
N VAL A 228 12.66 -1.27 0.12
CA VAL A 228 14.06 -1.29 -0.33
C VAL A 228 14.86 -2.15 0.64
N PRO A 229 15.89 -2.87 0.17
CA PRO A 229 16.71 -3.70 1.05
C PRO A 229 17.44 -2.84 2.09
N PHE A 230 17.60 -3.39 3.29
CA PHE A 230 18.44 -2.81 4.33
C PHE A 230 19.91 -3.16 4.07
N MET A 231 20.57 -2.33 3.25
CA MET A 231 21.95 -2.56 2.80
C MET A 231 22.66 -1.26 2.41
N PRO A 232 24.00 -1.17 2.47
CA PRO A 232 24.72 0.07 2.20
C PRO A 232 24.56 0.55 0.74
N PRO A 233 24.44 1.88 0.51
CA PRO A 233 24.37 2.96 1.50
C PRO A 233 22.95 3.21 2.11
N ILE A 234 21.94 2.44 1.71
CA ILE A 234 20.54 2.62 2.10
C ILE A 234 20.30 2.12 3.53
N GLY A 235 19.64 2.92 4.36
CA GLY A 235 19.35 2.53 5.75
C GLY A 235 20.42 2.89 6.76
N GLY A 236 21.43 3.69 6.39
CA GLY A 236 22.51 4.09 7.29
C GLY A 236 22.05 4.67 8.63
N VAL A 237 20.88 5.34 8.70
CA VAL A 237 20.30 5.81 9.97
C VAL A 237 19.87 4.65 10.88
N PHE A 238 19.19 3.63 10.34
CA PHE A 238 18.82 2.46 11.13
C PHE A 238 20.05 1.65 11.57
N ALA A 239 21.10 1.59 10.74
CA ALA A 239 22.37 0.96 11.12
C ALA A 239 23.11 1.78 12.20
N ALA A 240 23.22 3.09 12.03
CA ALA A 240 23.92 3.98 12.96
C ALA A 240 23.29 4.02 14.36
N PHE A 241 21.96 3.96 14.43
CA PHE A 241 21.17 4.16 15.65
C PHE A 241 20.39 2.91 16.11
N GLY A 242 20.56 1.77 15.43
CA GLY A 242 19.89 0.50 15.76
C GLY A 242 20.70 -0.45 16.65
N GLY A 243 21.91 -0.05 17.06
CA GLY A 243 22.81 -0.87 17.86
C GLY A 243 23.74 -1.79 17.05
N PRO A 244 24.64 -2.54 17.73
CA PRO A 244 25.70 -3.29 17.07
C PRO A 244 25.21 -4.40 16.12
N GLU A 245 24.08 -5.03 16.43
CA GLU A 245 23.49 -6.09 15.59
C GLU A 245 23.00 -5.53 14.26
N ALA A 246 22.26 -4.41 14.29
CA ALA A 246 21.78 -3.74 13.08
C ALA A 246 22.93 -3.19 12.23
N GLU A 247 24.00 -2.68 12.85
CA GLU A 247 25.21 -2.25 12.16
C GLU A 247 25.92 -3.42 11.47
N THR A 248 26.07 -4.55 12.16
CA THR A 248 26.71 -5.75 11.61
C THR A 248 25.94 -6.30 10.41
N GLU A 249 24.62 -6.48 10.56
CA GLU A 249 23.76 -6.96 9.48
C GLU A 249 23.80 -6.05 8.26
N TRP A 250 23.76 -4.74 8.48
CA TRP A 250 23.87 -3.76 7.39
C TRP A 250 25.22 -3.88 6.67
N LEU A 251 26.33 -3.97 7.40
CA LEU A 251 27.67 -4.13 6.79
C LEU A 251 27.87 -5.49 6.11
N ASP A 252 27.17 -6.53 6.55
CA ASP A 252 27.27 -7.86 5.95
C ASP A 252 26.45 -7.98 4.66
N ASN A 253 25.48 -7.09 4.44
CA ASN A 253 24.75 -6.95 3.18
C ASN A 253 25.52 -6.16 2.10
N VAL A 254 26.80 -5.86 2.30
CA VAL A 254 27.69 -5.34 1.25
C VAL A 254 27.95 -6.43 0.21
N HIS A 255 27.73 -6.13 -1.07
CA HIS A 255 27.93 -7.09 -2.15
C HIS A 255 29.40 -7.57 -2.20
N HIS A 256 29.63 -8.87 -2.45
CA HIS A 256 30.94 -9.53 -2.35
C HIS A 256 32.05 -9.00 -3.29
N ASP A 257 31.73 -8.09 -4.21
CA ASP A 257 32.69 -7.48 -5.14
C ASP A 257 33.46 -6.30 -4.53
N PHE A 258 33.15 -5.92 -3.28
CA PHE A 258 33.86 -4.86 -2.56
C PHE A 258 35.01 -5.45 -1.76
N ASP A 259 36.22 -4.89 -1.95
CA ASP A 259 37.38 -5.22 -1.14
C ASP A 259 37.21 -4.75 0.33
N GLY A 260 38.15 -5.13 1.20
CA GLY A 260 38.13 -4.72 2.61
C GLY A 260 38.15 -3.20 2.85
N SER A 261 38.44 -2.37 1.83
CA SER A 261 38.45 -0.91 1.94
C SER A 261 37.03 -0.29 1.94
N ALA A 262 36.06 -0.99 1.35
CA ALA A 262 34.67 -0.52 1.30
C ALA A 262 33.96 -0.60 2.65
N ARG A 263 34.18 -1.68 3.41
CA ARG A 263 33.59 -1.85 4.75
C ARG A 263 34.02 -0.70 5.67
N GLN A 264 35.31 -0.38 5.68
CA GLN A 264 35.85 0.75 6.44
C GLN A 264 35.22 2.08 6.02
N SER A 265 34.97 2.28 4.72
CA SER A 265 34.32 3.49 4.21
C SER A 265 32.88 3.63 4.71
N TYR A 266 32.13 2.52 4.78
CA TYR A 266 30.78 2.50 5.33
C TYR A 266 30.74 2.67 6.86
N GLU A 267 31.69 2.10 7.59
CA GLU A 267 31.86 2.35 9.03
C GLU A 267 32.12 3.83 9.32
N GLN A 268 33.00 4.47 8.54
CA GLN A 268 33.23 5.91 8.63
C GLN A 268 31.98 6.72 8.28
N ALA A 269 31.20 6.27 7.28
CA ALA A 269 29.94 6.90 6.94
C ALA A 269 28.93 6.82 8.10
N LEU A 270 28.82 5.68 8.81
CA LEU A 270 27.96 5.56 9.99
C LEU A 270 28.39 6.50 11.12
N ASN A 271 29.69 6.67 11.35
CA ASN A 271 30.19 7.63 12.35
C ASN A 271 29.79 9.07 11.99
N ARG A 272 29.91 9.46 10.72
CA ARG A 272 29.42 10.76 10.26
C ARG A 272 27.90 10.93 10.46
N VAL A 273 27.12 9.87 10.22
CA VAL A 273 25.67 9.88 10.47
C VAL A 273 25.36 10.08 11.95
N ARG A 274 26.13 9.46 12.86
CA ARG A 274 25.98 9.64 14.31
C ARG A 274 26.33 11.05 14.75
N GLU A 275 27.42 11.62 14.23
CA GLU A 275 27.88 12.97 14.55
C GLU A 275 26.92 14.05 14.02
N ALA A 276 26.42 13.89 12.78
CA ALA A 276 25.51 14.84 12.16
C ALA A 276 24.06 14.70 12.62
N GLY A 277 23.66 13.52 13.13
CA GLY A 277 22.27 13.21 13.45
C GLY A 277 21.39 12.90 12.23
N PHE A 278 21.96 12.89 11.03
CA PHE A 278 21.27 12.52 9.79
C PHE A 278 22.22 11.86 8.79
N ALA A 279 21.63 11.08 7.87
CA ALA A 279 22.28 10.66 6.64
C ALA A 279 21.92 11.60 5.48
N VAL A 280 22.84 11.85 4.57
CA VAL A 280 22.66 12.70 3.38
C VAL A 280 23.10 11.99 2.11
N GLY A 281 22.27 12.12 1.07
CA GLY A 281 22.58 11.73 -0.30
C GLY A 281 22.71 12.97 -1.18
N ILE A 282 23.82 13.10 -1.89
CA ILE A 282 24.10 14.15 -2.87
C ILE A 282 24.27 13.50 -4.25
N GLY A 283 23.91 14.23 -5.31
CA GLY A 283 24.05 13.81 -6.70
C GLY A 283 22.78 13.16 -7.27
N HIS A 284 22.49 13.43 -8.54
CA HIS A 284 21.20 13.08 -9.14
C HIS A 284 21.15 11.73 -9.86
N ASP A 285 22.25 11.27 -10.45
CA ASP A 285 22.21 10.07 -11.31
C ASP A 285 22.11 8.77 -10.49
N SER A 286 22.90 8.65 -9.43
CA SER A 286 22.88 7.50 -8.51
C SER A 286 21.51 7.37 -7.81
N GLY A 287 20.99 8.47 -7.28
CA GLY A 287 19.67 8.50 -6.64
C GLY A 287 18.52 8.18 -7.60
N LYS A 288 18.59 8.66 -8.85
CA LYS A 288 17.59 8.36 -9.89
C LYS A 288 17.65 6.90 -10.32
N ALA A 289 18.83 6.31 -10.42
CA ALA A 289 19.00 4.89 -10.77
C ALA A 289 18.38 3.99 -9.70
N ILE A 290 18.67 4.25 -8.42
CA ILE A 290 18.04 3.54 -7.29
C ILE A 290 16.52 3.71 -7.33
N GLU A 291 16.04 4.94 -7.55
CA GLU A 291 14.62 5.22 -7.61
C GLU A 291 13.94 4.45 -8.75
N GLY A 292 14.53 4.41 -9.94
CA GLY A 292 13.99 3.63 -11.06
C GLY A 292 13.98 2.13 -10.78
N ALA A 293 15.10 1.57 -10.32
CA ALA A 293 15.23 0.14 -10.04
C ALA A 293 14.28 -0.32 -8.93
N SER A 294 14.09 0.49 -7.89
CA SER A 294 13.20 0.10 -6.80
C SER A 294 11.72 0.23 -7.18
N VAL A 295 11.33 1.12 -8.10
CA VAL A 295 9.96 1.08 -8.66
C VAL A 295 9.72 -0.24 -9.39
N SER A 296 10.62 -0.64 -10.28
CA SER A 296 10.52 -1.92 -11.00
C SER A 296 10.43 -3.11 -10.04
N ALA A 297 11.30 -3.17 -9.03
CA ALA A 297 11.30 -4.26 -8.05
C ALA A 297 10.03 -4.36 -7.21
N ASN A 298 9.39 -3.23 -6.90
CA ASN A 298 8.14 -3.21 -6.13
C ASN A 298 6.90 -3.49 -6.99
N GLU A 299 6.94 -3.19 -8.30
CA GLU A 299 5.83 -3.48 -9.21
C GLU A 299 5.84 -4.94 -9.70
N ASP A 300 7.02 -5.48 -10.00
CA ASP A 300 7.20 -6.84 -10.53
C ASP A 300 7.31 -7.89 -9.43
N GLY A 301 8.02 -7.58 -8.34
CA GLY A 301 8.17 -8.45 -7.17
C GLY A 301 9.10 -9.67 -7.36
N SER A 302 9.59 -9.94 -8.59
CA SER A 302 10.43 -11.10 -8.87
C SER A 302 11.81 -11.06 -8.17
N PRO A 303 12.40 -12.24 -7.88
CA PRO A 303 13.78 -12.31 -7.38
C PRO A 303 14.81 -11.65 -8.31
N HIS A 304 14.52 -11.57 -9.61
CA HIS A 304 15.38 -10.91 -10.60
C HIS A 304 15.44 -9.41 -10.36
N GLU A 305 14.29 -8.73 -10.28
CA GLU A 305 14.26 -7.28 -10.05
C GLU A 305 14.79 -6.89 -8.67
N ARG A 306 14.60 -7.75 -7.65
CA ARG A 306 15.22 -7.53 -6.32
C ARG A 306 16.75 -7.57 -6.38
N ARG A 307 17.33 -8.55 -7.08
CA ARG A 307 18.80 -8.62 -7.28
C ARG A 307 19.32 -7.44 -8.10
N ARG A 308 18.57 -7.03 -9.13
CA ARG A 308 18.91 -5.85 -9.93
C ARG A 308 18.92 -4.59 -9.07
N LEU A 309 17.92 -4.40 -8.20
CA LEU A 309 17.89 -3.30 -7.25
C LEU A 309 19.11 -3.30 -6.33
N ALA A 310 19.44 -4.44 -5.71
CA ALA A 310 20.59 -4.55 -4.82
C ALA A 310 21.91 -4.15 -5.52
N ARG A 311 22.10 -4.58 -6.77
CA ARG A 311 23.27 -4.20 -7.58
C ARG A 311 23.32 -2.69 -7.84
N VAL A 312 22.21 -2.09 -8.27
CA VAL A 312 22.12 -0.64 -8.53
C VAL A 312 22.39 0.18 -7.27
N ILE A 313 21.94 -0.29 -6.10
CA ILE A 313 22.25 0.34 -4.81
C ILE A 313 23.76 0.30 -4.53
N SER A 314 24.38 -0.86 -4.77
CA SER A 314 25.82 -1.05 -4.55
C SER A 314 26.67 -0.13 -5.43
N ASP A 315 26.30 0.03 -6.69
CA ASP A 315 26.99 0.87 -7.68
C ASP A 315 26.84 2.38 -7.39
N ALA A 316 25.84 2.76 -6.60
CA ALA A 316 25.46 4.15 -6.32
C ALA A 316 26.15 4.78 -5.08
N SER A 317 27.13 4.08 -4.50
CA SER A 317 27.70 4.36 -3.17
C SER A 317 28.47 5.68 -3.01
N GLU A 318 29.09 6.20 -4.08
CA GLU A 318 29.98 7.38 -4.01
C GLU A 318 29.29 8.68 -3.57
N GLY A 319 27.96 8.78 -3.65
CA GLY A 319 27.18 9.99 -3.33
C GLY A 319 26.51 10.04 -1.94
N PHE A 320 26.66 9.01 -1.11
CA PHE A 320 25.92 8.91 0.16
C PHE A 320 26.86 8.96 1.37
N ASN A 321 26.71 9.98 2.22
CA ASN A 321 27.48 10.14 3.47
C ASN A 321 29.01 10.12 3.28
N THR A 322 29.49 10.41 2.07
CA THR A 322 30.91 10.37 1.70
C THR A 322 31.61 11.71 1.86
N HIS A 323 30.86 12.83 1.89
CA HIS A 323 31.40 14.19 1.91
C HIS A 323 30.84 14.99 3.08
N GLU A 324 31.71 15.71 3.78
CA GLU A 324 31.32 16.73 4.76
C GLU A 324 30.69 17.91 4.02
N LEU A 325 29.53 18.38 4.47
CA LEU A 325 28.83 19.50 3.85
C LEU A 325 29.49 20.82 4.23
N ARG A 326 29.95 21.56 3.22
CA ARG A 326 30.70 22.81 3.35
C ARG A 326 29.87 24.02 2.92
N PRO A 327 29.82 25.10 3.71
CA PRO A 327 29.04 26.31 3.39
C PRO A 327 29.41 26.99 2.06
N GLU A 328 30.64 26.84 1.59
CA GLU A 328 31.16 27.46 0.37
C GLU A 328 30.81 26.69 -0.92
N GLU A 329 30.30 25.47 -0.81
CA GLU A 329 30.02 24.60 -1.95
C GLU A 329 28.54 24.66 -2.41
N GLN A 330 28.30 24.13 -3.61
CA GLN A 330 26.98 23.94 -4.18
C GLN A 330 26.70 22.45 -4.30
N TYR A 331 25.53 22.02 -3.85
CA TYR A 331 25.18 20.61 -3.80
C TYR A 331 23.95 20.33 -4.63
N GLU A 332 24.03 19.25 -5.41
CA GLU A 332 22.84 18.65 -5.97
C GLU A 332 22.16 17.78 -4.90
N PHE A 333 21.34 18.41 -4.07
CA PHE A 333 20.69 17.76 -2.93
C PHE A 333 19.70 16.66 -3.39
N HIS A 334 19.94 15.41 -2.99
CA HIS A 334 19.06 14.29 -3.33
C HIS A 334 18.12 13.92 -2.19
N SER A 335 18.66 13.61 -1.01
CA SER A 335 17.86 13.28 0.16
C SER A 335 18.62 13.53 1.46
N MET A 336 17.87 13.71 2.55
CA MET A 336 18.41 13.74 3.90
C MET A 336 17.48 12.99 4.84
N THR A 337 18.02 12.14 5.72
CA THR A 337 17.25 11.23 6.56
C THR A 337 17.69 11.32 8.01
N ALA A 338 16.76 11.49 8.95
CA ALA A 338 17.03 11.55 10.39
C ALA A 338 16.26 10.45 11.16
N PRO A 339 16.82 9.92 12.27
CA PRO A 339 16.19 8.88 13.08
C PRO A 339 15.04 9.43 13.93
N VAL A 340 14.03 8.60 14.16
CA VAL A 340 12.95 8.85 15.12
C VAL A 340 12.88 7.64 16.05
N PHE A 341 12.94 7.90 17.35
CA PHE A 341 13.02 6.86 18.37
C PHE A 341 11.68 6.59 19.03
N ASP A 342 11.42 5.33 19.36
CA ASP A 342 10.25 4.93 20.16
C ASP A 342 10.50 5.10 21.68
N ALA A 343 9.53 4.62 22.47
CA ALA A 343 9.55 4.69 23.93
C ALA A 343 10.73 3.95 24.57
N ASP A 344 11.23 2.90 23.91
CA ASP A 344 12.34 2.07 24.38
C ASP A 344 13.70 2.61 23.90
N GLY A 345 13.69 3.69 23.12
CA GLY A 345 14.89 4.30 22.55
C GLY A 345 15.40 3.59 21.30
N ALA A 346 14.63 2.66 20.72
CA ALA A 346 14.98 2.03 19.46
C ALA A 346 14.64 2.96 18.28
N CYS A 347 15.46 2.93 17.23
CA CYS A 347 15.21 3.69 16.00
C CYS A 347 14.02 3.09 15.22
N ALA A 348 12.81 3.52 15.59
CA ALA A 348 11.56 2.99 15.09
C ALA A 348 11.24 3.44 13.65
N PHE A 349 11.46 4.73 13.39
CA PHE A 349 11.24 5.33 12.08
C PHE A 349 12.44 6.16 11.65
N SER A 350 12.45 6.51 10.38
CA SER A 350 13.25 7.62 9.88
C SER A 350 12.36 8.61 9.15
N LEU A 351 12.71 9.90 9.20
CA LEU A 351 12.11 10.94 8.36
C LEU A 351 13.10 11.29 7.27
N THR A 352 12.67 11.25 6.00
CA THR A 352 13.50 11.58 4.84
C THR A 352 12.92 12.76 4.09
N VAL A 353 13.69 13.83 3.93
CA VAL A 353 13.40 14.95 3.01
C VAL A 353 14.00 14.62 1.65
N TRP A 354 13.23 14.82 0.58
CA TRP A 354 13.68 14.62 -0.80
C TRP A 354 13.92 15.96 -1.50
N GLY A 355 15.11 16.12 -2.09
CA GLY A 355 15.55 17.34 -2.76
C GLY A 355 14.88 17.59 -4.11
N ALA A 356 14.77 18.87 -4.46
CA ALA A 356 14.29 19.32 -5.76
C ALA A 356 15.36 19.13 -6.86
N ARG A 357 15.02 19.45 -8.12
CA ARG A 357 16.01 19.49 -9.21
C ARG A 357 16.88 20.74 -9.11
N GLY A 358 18.15 20.60 -9.47
CA GLY A 358 19.14 21.68 -9.46
C GLY A 358 20.06 21.64 -8.25
N THR A 359 21.02 22.55 -8.24
CA THR A 359 21.96 22.72 -7.13
C THR A 359 21.46 23.78 -6.15
N ILE A 360 21.72 23.56 -4.86
CA ILE A 360 21.48 24.54 -3.80
C ILE A 360 22.76 24.82 -3.01
N PRO A 361 22.94 26.03 -2.46
CA PRO A 361 24.07 26.37 -1.60
C PRO A 361 24.19 25.48 -0.36
N GLY A 362 25.42 25.20 0.07
CA GLY A 362 25.71 24.48 1.33
C GLY A 362 24.90 24.96 2.54
N PRO A 363 24.77 26.28 2.80
CA PRO A 363 23.97 26.79 3.92
C PRO A 363 22.50 26.39 3.86
N ASP A 364 21.93 26.25 2.65
CA ASP A 364 20.54 25.82 2.47
C ASP A 364 20.39 24.33 2.74
N VAL A 365 21.37 23.50 2.33
CA VAL A 365 21.40 22.06 2.67
C VAL A 365 21.48 21.86 4.19
N LEU A 366 22.37 22.60 4.85
CA LEU A 366 22.54 22.55 6.30
C LEU A 366 21.27 23.02 7.02
N ALA A 367 20.63 24.09 6.55
CA ALA A 367 19.37 24.57 7.10
C ALA A 367 18.22 23.56 6.94
N ILE A 368 18.20 22.76 5.87
CA ILE A 368 17.28 21.63 5.72
C ILE A 368 17.56 20.57 6.79
N GLY A 369 18.82 20.24 7.03
CA GLY A 369 19.24 19.30 8.08
C GLY A 369 18.80 19.71 9.47
N ASP A 370 19.05 20.96 9.86
CA ASP A 370 18.61 21.48 11.15
C ASP A 370 17.09 21.37 11.36
N LYS A 371 16.31 21.65 10.30
CA LYS A 371 14.84 21.55 10.35
C LYS A 371 14.37 20.10 10.42
N LEU A 372 15.05 19.20 9.71
CA LEU A 372 14.77 17.78 9.75
C LEU A 372 15.06 17.18 11.13
N ILE A 373 16.23 17.46 11.72
CA ILE A 373 16.60 17.00 13.07
C ILE A 373 15.54 17.46 14.08
N ARG A 374 15.22 18.76 14.11
CA ARG A 374 14.20 19.29 15.04
C ARG A 374 12.84 18.63 14.88
N ALA A 375 12.44 18.32 13.64
CA ALA A 375 11.19 17.61 13.38
C ALA A 375 11.24 16.16 13.88
N ALA A 376 12.37 15.48 13.70
CA ALA A 376 12.59 14.11 14.15
C ALA A 376 12.67 14.00 15.69
N GLU A 377 13.32 14.96 16.35
CA GLU A 377 13.35 15.09 17.82
C GLU A 377 11.95 15.36 18.39
N SER A 378 11.19 16.28 17.77
CA SER A 378 9.81 16.54 18.16
C SER A 378 8.93 15.31 17.99
N CYS A 379 9.13 14.56 16.90
CA CYS A 379 8.42 13.31 16.64
C CYS A 379 8.75 12.24 17.69
N THR A 380 10.04 12.08 18.01
CA THR A 380 10.54 11.18 19.06
C THR A 380 9.91 11.51 20.40
N ALA A 381 9.89 12.79 20.80
CA ALA A 381 9.32 13.20 22.07
C ALA A 381 7.82 12.86 22.19
N ASP A 382 7.06 13.04 21.10
CA ASP A 382 5.62 12.72 21.09
C ASP A 382 5.37 11.20 21.07
N LEU A 383 6.17 10.41 20.35
CA LEU A 383 6.10 8.95 20.38
C LEU A 383 6.37 8.40 21.77
N GLN A 384 7.43 8.88 22.43
CA GLN A 384 7.77 8.46 23.80
C GLN A 384 6.69 8.84 24.81
N ARG A 385 6.00 9.98 24.63
CA ARG A 385 4.84 10.35 25.47
C ARG A 385 3.65 9.42 25.24
N ALA A 386 3.35 9.10 23.98
CA ALA A 386 2.25 8.20 23.61
C ALA A 386 2.49 6.78 24.14
N GLY A 387 3.73 6.28 24.07
CA GLY A 387 4.12 4.96 24.59
C GLY A 387 4.03 4.83 26.11
N ARG A 388 4.39 5.89 26.87
CA ARG A 388 4.26 5.91 28.35
C ARG A 388 2.84 5.95 28.89
N SER A 389 1.86 6.24 28.02
CA SER A 389 0.44 6.35 28.40
C SER A 389 -0.35 5.05 28.17
N ARG A 390 0.30 4.01 27.66
CA ARG A 390 -0.20 2.64 27.51
C ARG A 390 0.43 1.75 28.57
#